data_AF-A0A377V0X7-F1
#
_entry.id   AF-A0A377V0X7-F1
#
_cell.length_a   1.000
_cell.length_b   1.000
_cell.length_c   1.000
_cell.angle_alpha   90.00
_cell.angle_beta   90.00
_cell.angle_gamma   90.00
#
_symmetry.space_group_name_H-M   'P 1'
#
loop_
_entity.id
_entity.type
_entity.pdbx_description
1 polymer ?
#
loop_
_entity_poly.entity_id
_entity_poly.type
_entity_poly.pdbx_seq_one_letter_code
_entity_poly.pdbx_strand_id
1 'polypeptide(L)'
;MPLSDAEKSALPDTSLQAVHQALDDDHQTFAREDDSPLGSVKARLAHSWPDSLSGDQLVKDDEGRTQLHAMPKAKRSSMIPDPWRTNPVGRFWDRLRGRDVTPRYLSRLTQEERESEQKWRTVGTIRRYILLLLTLSQTVVATWYMKTILPYQGWALINPADMVGQNLWISFMQLLPYVLQSGILILFAVLFCWVSAGFWTALMGFLQLLIGRDKYSISASTVGDEPLNPAHRTALIMPICNEDVDRVFAGLRATWESVKATGNAAHFDVYILSDSYNPDICVAEQKAWMELIAEVQGEGQIFYRRRRRRVKRKSGNIDDFCRRWGSQYSYMVVLDADSVMTGECLSSLVRLMEANPNAGIIQSSPRASGMDTLYARCQQFATRVYGPLFTAGLHFWQLGESHYWATTPLSA
;
A
#
# COMPACT_ATOMS: atom_id res chain seq x y z
N MET A 1 -6.42 37.68 11.85
CA MET A 1 -6.14 37.06 13.17
C MET A 1 -7.31 37.36 14.10
N PRO A 2 -7.69 36.44 14.99
CA PRO A 2 -8.71 36.71 16.01
C PRO A 2 -8.10 37.58 17.13
N LEU A 3 -7.74 38.81 16.79
CA LEU A 3 -7.28 39.84 17.74
C LEU A 3 -8.49 40.68 18.18
N SER A 4 -8.45 41.18 19.41
CA SER A 4 -9.40 42.20 19.86
C SER A 4 -9.23 43.49 19.06
N ASP A 5 -10.26 44.33 18.99
CA ASP A 5 -10.17 45.58 18.22
C ASP A 5 -9.15 46.57 18.82
N ALA A 6 -8.91 46.49 20.13
CA ALA A 6 -7.84 47.23 20.80
C ALA A 6 -6.44 46.77 20.36
N GLU A 7 -6.20 45.46 20.29
CA GLU A 7 -4.91 44.91 19.83
C GLU A 7 -4.66 45.19 18.35
N LYS A 8 -5.71 45.12 17.51
CA LYS A 8 -5.59 45.51 16.10
C LYS A 8 -5.19 46.97 15.95
N SER A 9 -5.75 47.87 16.76
CA SER A 9 -5.41 49.30 16.72
C SER A 9 -4.00 49.62 17.21
N ALA A 10 -3.38 48.72 17.98
CA ALA A 10 -2.01 48.86 18.48
C ALA A 10 -0.96 48.29 17.49
N LEU A 11 -1.39 47.53 16.48
CA LEU A 11 -0.48 47.00 15.47
C LEU A 11 -0.12 48.09 14.45
N PRO A 12 1.14 48.11 13.96
CA PRO A 12 1.55 49.07 12.96
C PRO A 12 0.90 48.79 11.59
N ASP A 13 0.25 49.80 11.03
CA ASP A 13 -0.43 49.73 9.71
C ASP A 13 0.52 49.93 8.51
N THR A 14 1.81 50.12 8.75
CA THR A 14 2.79 50.56 7.74
C THR A 14 3.33 49.43 6.88
N SER A 15 3.51 48.22 7.43
CA SER A 15 3.98 47.04 6.67
C SER A 15 3.67 45.72 7.38
N LEU A 16 3.52 44.64 6.61
CA LEU A 16 3.36 43.27 7.15
C LEU A 16 4.54 42.86 8.05
N GLN A 17 5.74 43.34 7.74
CA GLN A 17 6.93 43.10 8.55
C GLN A 17 6.80 43.72 9.94
N ALA A 18 6.35 44.98 10.02
CA ALA A 18 6.17 45.68 11.29
C ALA A 18 5.13 44.98 12.16
N VAL A 19 4.06 44.44 11.55
CA VAL A 19 3.06 43.62 12.24
C VAL A 19 3.70 42.36 12.84
N HIS A 20 4.50 41.63 12.06
CA HIS A 20 5.16 40.42 12.55
C HIS A 20 6.21 40.69 13.64
N GLN A 21 6.92 41.82 13.55
CA GLN A 21 7.85 42.25 14.59
C GLN A 21 7.12 42.67 15.88
N ALA A 22 5.99 43.37 15.78
CA ALA A 22 5.19 43.74 16.92
C ALA A 22 4.57 42.53 17.65
N LEU A 23 4.32 41.44 16.90
CA LEU A 23 3.82 40.17 17.44
C LEU A 23 4.92 39.20 17.89
N ASP A 24 6.20 39.57 17.76
CA ASP A 24 7.32 38.74 18.20
C ASP A 24 7.72 39.10 19.63
N ASP A 25 7.16 38.38 20.61
CA ASP A 25 7.49 38.56 22.03
C ASP A 25 9.00 38.44 22.31
N ASP A 26 9.69 37.57 21.57
CA ASP A 26 11.12 37.27 21.75
C ASP A 26 12.02 38.29 21.02
N HIS A 27 11.44 39.20 20.22
CA HIS A 27 12.13 40.24 19.44
C HIS A 27 13.34 39.70 18.66
N GLN A 28 13.17 38.58 17.97
CA GLN A 28 14.23 37.91 17.24
C GLN A 28 14.68 38.73 16.03
N THR A 29 16.00 38.74 15.78
CA THR A 29 16.58 39.37 14.60
C THR A 29 16.83 38.33 13.52
N PHE A 30 16.27 38.54 12.33
CA PHE A 30 16.43 37.66 11.19
C PHE A 30 17.35 38.30 10.15
N ALA A 31 18.20 37.47 9.52
CA ALA A 31 19.15 37.95 8.51
C ALA A 31 18.48 38.35 7.17
N ARG A 32 17.29 37.82 6.89
CA ARG A 32 16.46 38.16 5.74
C ARG A 32 15.16 38.80 6.22
N GLU A 33 14.71 39.82 5.51
CA GLU A 33 13.46 40.52 5.84
C GLU A 33 12.23 39.60 5.74
N ASP A 34 12.25 38.68 4.76
CA ASP A 34 11.19 37.68 4.52
C ASP A 34 11.02 36.66 5.67
N ASP A 35 11.97 36.56 6.59
CA ASP A 35 11.94 35.62 7.70
C ASP A 35 11.21 36.19 8.94
N SER A 36 10.85 37.48 8.93
CA SER A 36 10.10 38.14 10.02
C SER A 36 8.82 37.41 10.47
N PRO A 37 8.04 36.71 9.63
CA PRO A 37 6.88 35.95 10.08
C PRO A 37 7.21 34.80 11.04
N LEU A 38 8.46 34.33 11.09
CA LEU A 38 8.90 33.23 11.96
C LEU A 38 8.88 33.62 13.45
N GLY A 39 9.17 34.88 13.80
CA GLY A 39 9.15 35.36 15.18
C GLY A 39 7.73 35.36 15.77
N SER A 40 6.78 35.90 15.01
CA SER A 40 5.36 35.97 15.40
C SER A 40 4.61 34.63 15.51
N VAL A 41 5.24 33.48 15.20
CA VAL A 41 4.55 32.17 15.15
C VAL A 41 3.90 31.82 16.48
N LYS A 42 4.61 32.05 17.60
CA LYS A 42 4.10 31.78 18.95
C LYS A 42 2.82 32.56 19.24
N ALA A 43 2.86 33.88 19.07
CA ALA A 43 1.73 34.76 19.30
C ALA A 43 0.54 34.42 18.39
N ARG A 44 0.79 34.14 17.10
CA ARG A 44 -0.26 33.78 16.14
C ARG A 44 -0.96 32.46 16.50
N LEU A 45 -0.20 31.46 16.94
CA LEU A 45 -0.76 30.19 17.40
C LEU A 45 -1.56 30.39 18.69
N ALA A 46 -1.01 31.15 19.67
CA ALA A 46 -1.68 31.45 20.94
C ALA A 46 -3.05 32.13 20.76
N HIS A 47 -3.14 33.08 19.82
CA HIS A 47 -4.39 33.76 19.52
C HIS A 47 -5.38 32.86 18.77
N SER A 48 -4.89 32.04 17.86
CA SER A 48 -5.76 31.23 17.00
C SER A 48 -6.26 29.97 17.71
N TRP A 49 -5.48 29.42 18.65
CA TRP A 49 -5.80 28.20 19.41
C TRP A 49 -5.37 28.34 20.88
N PRO A 50 -6.03 29.21 21.68
CA PRO A 50 -5.64 29.46 23.06
C PRO A 50 -5.72 28.21 23.94
N ASP A 51 -6.72 27.35 23.72
CA ASP A 51 -6.94 26.14 24.52
C ASP A 51 -6.09 24.95 24.07
N SER A 52 -5.58 24.96 22.83
CA SER A 52 -4.83 23.82 22.28
C SER A 52 -3.33 23.87 22.59
N LEU A 53 -2.81 25.01 23.06
CA LEU A 53 -1.39 25.24 23.31
C LEU A 53 -0.96 25.03 24.77
N SER A 54 -1.79 24.41 25.61
CA SER A 54 -1.41 24.11 27.00
C SER A 54 -0.26 23.09 27.05
N GLY A 55 0.88 23.45 27.67
CA GLY A 55 2.02 22.54 27.94
C GLY A 55 3.28 22.78 27.09
N ASP A 56 4.17 21.78 27.04
CA ASP A 56 5.46 21.77 26.29
C ASP A 56 5.28 21.57 24.76
N GLN A 57 4.13 21.94 24.19
CA GLN A 57 3.83 21.73 22.76
C GLN A 57 4.63 22.65 21.82
N LEU A 58 5.20 23.74 22.33
CA LEU A 58 6.09 24.59 21.55
C LEU A 58 7.54 24.30 21.92
N VAL A 59 8.31 23.90 20.92
CA VAL A 59 9.74 23.58 21.04
C VAL A 59 10.52 24.52 20.12
N LYS A 60 11.77 24.81 20.49
CA LYS A 60 12.68 25.53 19.60
C LYS A 60 13.43 24.53 18.72
N ASP A 61 13.48 24.77 17.41
CA ASP A 61 14.28 23.95 16.50
C ASP A 61 15.79 24.18 16.70
N ASP A 62 16.63 23.45 15.97
CA ASP A 62 18.11 23.58 16.03
C ASP A 62 18.60 25.00 15.67
N GLU A 63 17.76 25.80 15.02
CA GLU A 63 18.03 27.19 14.62
C GLU A 63 17.32 28.20 15.54
N GLY A 64 16.74 27.77 16.67
CA GLY A 64 16.10 28.65 17.65
C GLY A 64 14.72 29.18 17.24
N ARG A 65 14.09 28.57 16.23
CA ARG A 65 12.75 28.95 15.76
C ARG A 65 11.67 28.21 16.52
N THR A 66 10.55 28.90 16.78
CA THR A 66 9.39 28.28 17.42
C THR A 66 8.72 27.27 16.48
N GLN A 67 8.57 26.03 16.95
CA GLN A 67 7.95 24.92 16.23
C GLN A 67 6.97 24.16 17.14
N LEU A 68 5.88 23.64 16.55
CA LEU A 68 5.00 22.69 17.24
C LEU A 68 5.70 21.32 17.41
N HIS A 69 5.60 20.74 18.60
CA HIS A 69 6.02 19.39 18.95
C HIS A 69 5.07 18.36 18.32
N ALA A 70 5.16 18.23 16.99
CA ALA A 70 4.23 17.43 16.20
C ALA A 70 4.67 15.96 16.04
N MET A 71 5.88 15.60 16.49
CA MET A 71 6.49 14.28 16.31
C MET A 71 7.30 13.88 17.54
N PRO A 72 7.32 12.58 17.92
CA PRO A 72 8.15 12.11 19.02
C PRO A 72 9.64 12.11 18.63
N LYS A 73 10.53 11.97 19.63
CA LYS A 73 11.98 11.94 19.40
C LYS A 73 12.36 10.82 18.41
N ALA A 74 13.10 11.20 17.36
CA ALA A 74 13.54 10.26 16.34
C ALA A 74 14.62 9.31 16.88
N LYS A 75 14.47 8.02 16.60
CA LYS A 75 15.43 6.94 16.87
C LYS A 75 15.86 6.31 15.54
N ARG A 76 16.97 6.79 14.98
CA ARG A 76 17.42 6.36 13.65
C ARG A 76 17.86 4.89 13.65
N SER A 77 17.35 4.11 12.71
CA SER A 77 17.68 2.70 12.50
C SER A 77 18.10 2.42 11.05
N SER A 78 18.98 1.45 10.87
CA SER A 78 19.42 0.99 9.55
C SER A 78 18.33 0.16 8.87
N MET A 79 18.03 0.47 7.61
CA MET A 79 17.12 -0.29 6.74
C MET A 79 17.84 -0.68 5.45
N ILE A 80 18.94 -1.43 5.57
CA ILE A 80 19.64 -1.95 4.39
C ILE A 80 18.84 -3.15 3.86
N PRO A 81 18.30 -3.08 2.63
CA PRO A 81 17.55 -4.19 2.05
C PRO A 81 18.48 -5.38 1.83
N ASP A 82 17.93 -6.59 1.94
CA ASP A 82 18.65 -7.78 1.51
C ASP A 82 18.70 -7.81 -0.04
N PRO A 83 19.83 -8.19 -0.65
CA PRO A 83 19.97 -8.19 -2.10
C PRO A 83 19.01 -9.21 -2.73
N TRP A 84 18.07 -8.73 -3.54
CA TRP A 84 17.08 -9.57 -4.23
C TRP A 84 17.52 -9.89 -5.67
N ARG A 85 17.81 -11.16 -5.97
CA ARG A 85 18.09 -11.62 -7.35
C ARG A 85 16.87 -12.27 -7.99
N THR A 86 16.29 -11.59 -8.98
CA THR A 86 15.12 -12.10 -9.72
C THR A 86 15.50 -13.19 -10.74
N ASN A 87 16.68 -13.12 -11.36
CA ASN A 87 17.06 -14.01 -12.46
C ASN A 87 17.19 -15.49 -12.01
N PRO A 88 16.34 -16.40 -12.55
CA PRO A 88 16.37 -17.82 -12.19
C PRO A 88 17.67 -18.52 -12.61
N VAL A 89 18.26 -18.14 -13.76
CA VAL A 89 19.52 -18.70 -14.26
C VAL A 89 20.68 -18.29 -13.36
N GLY A 90 20.70 -17.02 -12.93
CA GLY A 90 21.69 -16.51 -11.98
C GLY A 90 21.62 -17.25 -10.64
N ARG A 91 20.42 -17.45 -10.09
CA ARG A 91 20.20 -18.21 -8.86
C ARG A 91 20.66 -19.67 -8.98
N PHE A 92 20.35 -20.34 -10.09
CA PHE A 92 20.82 -21.70 -10.34
C PHE A 92 22.34 -21.79 -10.39
N TRP A 93 22.99 -20.85 -11.09
CA TRP A 93 24.44 -20.81 -11.24
C TRP A 93 25.17 -20.49 -9.92
N ASP A 94 24.62 -19.58 -9.11
CA ASP A 94 25.15 -19.27 -7.79
C ASP A 94 25.00 -20.48 -6.84
N ARG A 95 23.88 -21.22 -6.93
CA ARG A 95 23.67 -22.47 -6.18
C ARG A 95 24.68 -23.55 -6.56
N LEU A 96 24.98 -23.71 -7.86
CA LEU A 96 26.03 -24.62 -8.33
C LEU A 96 27.43 -24.23 -7.84
N ARG A 97 27.69 -22.92 -7.69
CA ARG A 97 28.98 -22.39 -7.20
C ARG A 97 29.06 -22.29 -5.67
N GLY A 98 28.04 -22.73 -4.93
CA GLY A 98 27.99 -22.62 -3.47
C GLY A 98 27.92 -21.17 -2.96
N ARG A 99 27.50 -20.22 -3.80
CA ARG A 99 27.38 -18.79 -3.48
C ARG A 99 25.94 -18.39 -3.10
N ASP A 100 25.15 -19.36 -2.65
CA ASP A 100 23.76 -19.10 -2.27
C ASP A 100 23.72 -18.24 -1.01
N VAL A 101 23.04 -17.10 -1.08
CA VAL A 101 22.93 -16.17 0.04
C VAL A 101 21.64 -16.49 0.78
N THR A 102 21.76 -17.05 1.98
CA THR A 102 20.59 -17.28 2.84
C THR A 102 20.03 -15.93 3.30
N PRO A 103 18.74 -15.63 3.05
CA PRO A 103 18.08 -14.44 3.56
C PRO A 103 18.29 -14.27 5.07
N ARG A 104 18.46 -13.02 5.53
CA ARG A 104 18.81 -12.73 6.93
C ARG A 104 17.71 -13.07 7.93
N TYR A 105 16.47 -13.21 7.46
CA TYR A 105 15.37 -13.62 8.33
C TYR A 105 15.38 -15.14 8.58
N LEU A 106 15.82 -15.97 7.62
CA LEU A 106 15.90 -17.43 7.79
C LEU A 106 16.88 -17.84 8.88
N SER A 107 17.94 -17.05 9.10
CA SER A 107 18.90 -17.30 10.17
C SER A 107 18.34 -17.02 11.57
N ARG A 108 17.24 -16.28 11.68
CA ARG A 108 16.55 -15.99 12.96
C ARG A 108 15.55 -17.07 13.35
N LEU A 109 15.12 -17.90 12.39
CA LEU A 109 14.13 -18.96 12.62
C LEU A 109 14.76 -20.18 13.29
N THR A 110 13.99 -20.82 14.17
CA THR A 110 14.29 -22.15 14.70
C THR A 110 14.29 -23.20 13.58
N GLN A 111 14.87 -24.38 13.83
CA GLN A 111 14.96 -25.42 12.82
C GLN A 111 13.57 -25.95 12.40
N GLU A 112 12.65 -26.12 13.36
CA GLU A 112 11.27 -26.56 13.10
C GLU A 112 10.49 -25.55 12.24
N GLU A 113 10.63 -24.25 12.53
CA GLU A 113 10.02 -23.18 11.73
C GLU A 113 10.53 -23.18 10.29
N ARG A 114 11.84 -23.37 10.07
CA ARG A 114 12.42 -23.45 8.72
C ARG A 114 11.85 -24.62 7.93
N GLU A 115 11.69 -25.79 8.55
CA GLU A 115 11.10 -26.95 7.90
C GLU A 115 9.63 -26.72 7.54
N SER A 116 8.88 -26.06 8.43
CA SER A 116 7.48 -25.68 8.17
C SER A 116 7.37 -24.73 6.97
N GLU A 117 8.26 -23.74 6.88
CA GLU A 117 8.30 -22.77 5.78
C GLU A 117 8.68 -23.45 4.46
N GLN A 118 9.64 -24.37 4.47
CA GLN A 118 10.02 -25.15 3.29
C GLN A 118 8.88 -26.05 2.79
N LYS A 119 8.19 -26.76 3.71
CA LYS A 119 7.02 -27.58 3.37
C LYS A 119 5.95 -26.71 2.73
N TRP A 120 5.69 -25.55 3.30
CA TRP A 120 4.70 -24.60 2.81
C TRP A 120 5.05 -24.06 1.41
N ARG A 121 6.30 -23.67 1.15
CA ARG A 121 6.79 -23.24 -0.19
C ARG A 121 6.66 -24.35 -1.23
N THR A 122 6.93 -25.58 -0.82
CA THR A 122 6.83 -26.76 -1.70
C THR A 122 5.38 -26.98 -2.10
N VAL A 123 4.45 -26.93 -1.14
CA VAL A 123 3.00 -27.04 -1.41
C VAL A 123 2.53 -25.92 -2.35
N GLY A 124 2.94 -24.66 -2.12
CA GLY A 124 2.60 -23.55 -3.02
C GLY A 124 3.14 -23.74 -4.43
N THR A 125 4.35 -24.27 -4.56
CA THR A 125 4.94 -24.60 -5.87
C THR A 125 4.18 -25.72 -6.58
N ILE A 126 3.78 -26.78 -5.86
CA ILE A 126 2.96 -27.86 -6.40
C ILE A 126 1.60 -27.34 -6.88
N ARG A 127 0.90 -26.53 -6.07
CA ARG A 127 -0.40 -25.93 -6.45
C ARG A 127 -0.28 -25.10 -7.72
N ARG A 128 0.79 -24.30 -7.87
CA ARG A 128 1.05 -23.53 -9.10
C ARG A 128 1.29 -24.40 -10.32
N TYR A 129 2.05 -25.49 -10.19
CA TYR A 129 2.25 -26.43 -11.29
C TYR A 129 0.97 -27.17 -11.66
N ILE A 130 0.11 -27.50 -10.69
CA ILE A 130 -1.22 -28.07 -10.95
C ILE A 130 -2.06 -27.08 -11.76
N LEU A 131 -2.12 -25.80 -11.35
CA LEU A 131 -2.85 -24.77 -12.10
C LEU A 131 -2.30 -24.65 -13.53
N LEU A 132 -0.97 -24.59 -13.70
CA LEU A 132 -0.33 -24.49 -15.01
C LEU A 132 -0.63 -25.72 -15.89
N LEU A 133 -0.61 -26.92 -15.31
CA LEU A 133 -0.93 -28.14 -16.05
C LEU A 133 -2.40 -28.18 -16.46
N LEU A 134 -3.33 -27.78 -15.58
CA LEU A 134 -4.75 -27.70 -15.87
C LEU A 134 -5.05 -26.67 -16.98
N THR A 135 -4.44 -25.48 -16.91
CA THR A 135 -4.65 -24.44 -17.91
C THR A 135 -4.07 -24.83 -19.26
N LEU A 136 -2.85 -25.37 -19.30
CA LEU A 136 -2.21 -25.81 -20.54
C LEU A 136 -2.93 -27.00 -21.16
N SER A 137 -3.27 -28.02 -20.37
CA SER A 137 -3.99 -29.20 -20.88
C SER A 137 -5.34 -28.82 -21.48
N GLN A 138 -6.14 -28.00 -20.79
CA GLN A 138 -7.41 -27.51 -21.31
C GLN A 138 -7.22 -26.63 -22.56
N THR A 139 -6.18 -25.81 -22.61
CA THR A 139 -5.87 -24.97 -23.78
C THR A 139 -5.48 -25.82 -24.98
N VAL A 140 -4.66 -26.85 -24.79
CA VAL A 140 -4.29 -27.79 -25.86
C VAL A 140 -5.53 -28.52 -26.38
N VAL A 141 -6.40 -29.02 -25.50
CA VAL A 141 -7.65 -29.68 -25.89
C VAL A 141 -8.56 -28.71 -26.66
N ALA A 142 -8.78 -27.49 -26.16
CA ALA A 142 -9.61 -26.50 -26.82
C ALA A 142 -9.04 -26.06 -28.18
N THR A 143 -7.72 -25.88 -28.26
CA THR A 143 -7.01 -25.53 -29.51
C THR A 143 -7.10 -26.68 -30.52
N TRP A 144 -7.01 -27.93 -30.05
CA TRP A 144 -7.20 -29.11 -30.89
C TRP A 144 -8.63 -29.17 -31.44
N TYR A 145 -9.65 -28.96 -30.62
CA TYR A 145 -11.04 -28.84 -31.10
C TYR A 145 -11.22 -27.68 -32.07
N MET A 146 -10.66 -26.50 -31.79
CA MET A 146 -10.74 -25.35 -32.71
C MET A 146 -10.10 -25.66 -34.07
N LYS A 147 -8.97 -26.38 -34.07
CA LYS A 147 -8.32 -26.87 -35.30
C LYS A 147 -9.26 -27.79 -36.11
N THR A 148 -10.08 -28.61 -35.46
CA THR A 148 -11.04 -29.50 -36.16
C THR A 148 -12.24 -28.77 -36.79
N ILE A 149 -12.51 -27.54 -36.38
CA ILE A 149 -13.61 -26.72 -36.93
C ILE A 149 -13.12 -25.88 -38.12
N LEU A 150 -11.83 -25.55 -38.16
CA LEU A 150 -11.27 -24.70 -39.20
C LEU A 150 -11.08 -25.48 -40.52
N PRO A 151 -11.34 -24.82 -41.68
CA PRO A 151 -11.40 -25.50 -42.98
C PRO A 151 -10.03 -25.95 -43.53
N TYR A 152 -8.92 -25.27 -43.21
CA TYR A 152 -7.60 -25.66 -43.71
C TYR A 152 -6.87 -26.57 -42.72
N GLN A 153 -7.24 -27.85 -42.72
CA GLN A 153 -6.66 -28.83 -41.79
C GLN A 153 -5.34 -29.39 -42.29
N GLY A 154 -4.26 -28.69 -41.95
CA GLY A 154 -2.89 -29.22 -42.01
C GLY A 154 -2.07 -28.73 -43.21
N TRP A 155 -0.76 -28.62 -42.98
CA TRP A 155 0.24 -28.32 -44.00
C TRP A 155 0.47 -29.49 -44.98
N ALA A 156 -0.23 -30.60 -44.81
CA ALA A 156 -0.10 -31.81 -45.63
C ALA A 156 -0.57 -31.61 -47.09
N LEU A 157 -1.33 -30.54 -47.37
CA LEU A 157 -1.74 -30.13 -48.72
C LEU A 157 -0.71 -29.24 -49.44
N ILE A 158 0.41 -28.92 -48.79
CA ILE A 158 1.52 -28.19 -49.41
C ILE A 158 2.58 -29.22 -49.79
N ASN A 159 2.54 -29.69 -51.04
CA ASN A 159 3.67 -30.41 -51.61
C ASN A 159 4.78 -29.40 -51.88
N PRO A 160 5.96 -29.50 -51.25
CA PRO A 160 7.08 -28.60 -51.53
C PRO A 160 7.49 -28.64 -53.00
N ALA A 161 7.27 -29.78 -53.67
CA ALA A 161 7.55 -29.98 -55.09
C ALA A 161 6.67 -29.11 -56.03
N ASP A 162 5.41 -28.81 -55.65
CA ASP A 162 4.50 -28.00 -56.47
C ASP A 162 4.82 -26.49 -56.39
N MET A 163 5.62 -26.08 -55.40
CA MET A 163 6.02 -24.67 -55.18
C MET A 163 7.35 -24.28 -55.85
N VAL A 164 8.12 -25.24 -56.37
CA VAL A 164 9.48 -25.01 -56.89
C VAL A 164 9.50 -24.35 -58.29
N GLY A 165 8.35 -24.08 -58.89
CA GLY A 165 8.26 -23.40 -60.20
C GLY A 165 7.11 -22.39 -60.37
N GLN A 166 6.43 -21.99 -59.29
CA GLN A 166 5.26 -21.10 -59.36
C GLN A 166 5.59 -19.61 -59.14
N ASN A 167 4.77 -18.73 -59.73
CA ASN A 167 4.82 -17.29 -59.49
C ASN A 167 4.65 -16.96 -58.00
N LEU A 168 5.51 -16.08 -57.46
CA LEU A 168 5.53 -15.66 -56.04
C LEU A 168 4.15 -15.23 -55.51
N TRP A 169 3.34 -14.57 -56.35
CA TRP A 169 1.99 -14.13 -55.98
C TRP A 169 1.02 -15.27 -55.72
N ILE A 170 1.12 -16.36 -56.50
CA ILE A 170 0.25 -17.54 -56.38
C ILE A 170 0.63 -18.32 -55.13
N SER A 171 1.93 -18.53 -54.90
CA SER A 171 2.45 -19.14 -53.67
C SER A 171 2.05 -18.34 -52.43
N PHE A 172 2.08 -17.00 -52.50
CA PHE A 172 1.63 -16.14 -51.42
C PHE A 172 0.12 -16.28 -51.14
N MET A 173 -0.73 -16.23 -52.18
CA MET A 173 -2.18 -16.42 -52.03
C MET A 173 -2.55 -17.81 -51.51
N GLN A 174 -1.77 -18.85 -51.84
CA GLN A 174 -1.98 -20.21 -51.34
C GLN A 174 -1.54 -20.38 -49.88
N LEU A 175 -0.47 -19.71 -49.45
CA LEU A 175 0.01 -19.76 -48.06
C LEU A 175 -0.76 -18.84 -47.11
N LEU A 176 -1.26 -17.69 -47.59
CA LEU A 176 -1.99 -16.69 -46.82
C LEU A 176 -3.09 -17.28 -45.90
N PRO A 177 -4.01 -18.15 -46.38
CA PRO A 177 -5.04 -18.73 -45.50
C PRO A 177 -4.46 -19.60 -44.38
N TYR A 178 -3.37 -20.33 -44.62
CA TYR A 178 -2.72 -21.16 -43.59
C TYR A 178 -1.99 -20.30 -42.55
N VAL A 179 -1.36 -19.21 -42.98
CA VAL A 179 -0.72 -18.25 -42.08
C VAL A 179 -1.76 -17.54 -41.21
N LEU A 180 -2.85 -17.05 -41.82
CA LEU A 180 -3.96 -16.43 -41.09
C LEU A 180 -4.61 -17.40 -40.11
N GLN A 181 -4.86 -18.63 -40.52
CA GLN A 181 -5.42 -19.66 -39.64
C GLN A 181 -4.49 -19.98 -38.47
N SER A 182 -3.18 -20.09 -38.73
CA SER A 182 -2.19 -20.31 -37.67
C SER A 182 -2.15 -19.13 -36.70
N GLY A 183 -2.24 -17.90 -37.22
CA GLY A 183 -2.34 -16.68 -36.41
C GLY A 183 -3.59 -16.66 -35.51
N ILE A 184 -4.76 -17.00 -36.07
CA ILE A 184 -6.02 -17.11 -35.32
C ILE A 184 -5.91 -18.19 -34.24
N LEU A 185 -5.31 -19.35 -34.55
CA LEU A 185 -5.16 -20.45 -33.61
C LEU A 185 -4.23 -20.09 -32.45
N ILE A 186 -3.12 -19.40 -32.73
CA ILE A 186 -2.20 -18.88 -31.71
C ILE A 186 -2.92 -17.85 -30.83
N LEU A 187 -3.63 -16.89 -31.44
CA LEU A 187 -4.37 -15.87 -30.71
C LEU A 187 -5.46 -16.50 -29.83
N PHE A 188 -6.19 -17.48 -30.37
CA PHE A 188 -7.18 -18.26 -29.63
C PHE A 188 -6.53 -18.99 -28.44
N ALA A 189 -5.40 -19.68 -28.65
CA ALA A 189 -4.72 -20.39 -27.58
C ALA A 189 -4.28 -19.44 -26.46
N VAL A 190 -3.75 -18.26 -26.79
CA VAL A 190 -3.34 -17.25 -25.80
C VAL A 190 -4.55 -16.70 -25.03
N LEU A 191 -5.62 -16.30 -25.74
CA LEU A 191 -6.83 -15.78 -25.11
C LEU A 191 -7.54 -16.83 -24.26
N PHE A 192 -7.64 -18.06 -24.76
CA PHE A 192 -8.27 -19.16 -24.05
C PHE A 192 -7.45 -19.60 -22.83
N CYS A 193 -6.11 -19.59 -22.92
CA CYS A 193 -5.24 -19.84 -21.77
C CYS A 193 -5.52 -18.83 -20.63
N TRP A 194 -5.66 -17.55 -20.98
CA TRP A 194 -6.02 -16.50 -20.01
C TRP A 194 -7.38 -16.74 -19.36
N VAL A 195 -8.41 -17.05 -20.15
CA VAL A 195 -9.77 -17.33 -19.65
C VAL A 195 -9.79 -18.61 -18.79
N SER A 196 -9.07 -19.65 -19.21
CA SER A 196 -8.93 -20.91 -18.48
C SER A 196 -8.27 -20.72 -17.11
N ALA A 197 -7.23 -19.89 -17.02
CA ALA A 197 -6.62 -19.54 -15.75
C ALA A 197 -7.61 -18.87 -14.79
N GLY A 198 -8.43 -17.95 -15.30
CA GLY A 198 -9.53 -17.34 -14.55
C GLY A 198 -10.58 -18.35 -14.08
N PHE A 199 -10.96 -19.30 -14.93
CA PHE A 199 -11.93 -20.36 -14.59
C PHE A 199 -11.42 -21.24 -13.44
N TRP A 200 -10.20 -21.77 -13.51
CA TRP A 200 -9.65 -22.62 -12.45
C TRP A 200 -9.43 -21.86 -11.14
N THR A 201 -9.12 -20.56 -11.22
CA THR A 201 -9.06 -19.68 -10.05
C THR A 201 -10.45 -19.49 -9.42
N ALA A 202 -11.47 -19.17 -10.22
CA ALA A 202 -12.83 -19.02 -9.73
C ALA A 202 -13.38 -20.33 -9.13
N LEU A 203 -13.13 -21.47 -9.78
CA LEU A 203 -13.58 -22.78 -9.32
C LEU A 203 -12.96 -23.14 -7.95
N MET A 204 -11.65 -22.95 -7.79
CA MET A 204 -11.01 -23.20 -6.49
C MET A 204 -11.47 -22.22 -5.42
N GLY A 205 -11.68 -20.95 -5.77
CA GLY A 205 -12.28 -19.99 -4.86
C GLY A 205 -13.68 -20.41 -4.41
N PHE A 206 -14.50 -20.93 -5.33
CA PHE A 206 -15.85 -21.42 -5.03
C PHE A 206 -15.80 -22.60 -4.07
N LEU A 207 -14.96 -23.60 -4.38
CA LEU A 207 -14.79 -24.78 -3.54
C LEU A 207 -14.26 -24.42 -2.16
N GLN A 208 -13.32 -23.48 -2.07
CA GLN A 208 -12.78 -23.02 -0.79
C GLN A 208 -13.83 -22.29 0.05
N LEU A 209 -14.64 -21.43 -0.56
CA LEU A 209 -15.74 -20.74 0.13
C LEU A 209 -16.83 -21.71 0.62
N LEU A 210 -17.09 -22.79 -0.13
CA LEU A 210 -18.02 -23.85 0.29
C LEU A 210 -17.47 -24.74 1.42
N ILE A 211 -16.19 -25.10 1.37
CA ILE A 211 -15.56 -26.00 2.35
C ILE A 211 -15.22 -25.25 3.66
N GLY A 212 -15.03 -23.92 3.60
CA GLY A 212 -14.87 -23.05 4.76
C GLY A 212 -13.59 -23.23 5.56
N ARG A 213 -12.64 -24.08 5.12
CA ARG A 213 -11.40 -24.40 5.85
C ARG A 213 -10.24 -24.67 4.89
N ASP A 214 -9.35 -23.70 4.69
CA ASP A 214 -7.98 -23.98 4.21
C ASP A 214 -7.03 -23.88 5.41
N LYS A 215 -6.47 -25.03 5.80
CA LYS A 215 -5.48 -25.19 6.89
C LYS A 215 -4.25 -24.30 6.72
N TYR A 216 -3.98 -23.84 5.49
CA TYR A 216 -2.85 -22.99 5.17
C TYR A 216 -3.24 -21.53 4.84
N SER A 217 -4.51 -21.17 4.99
CA SER A 217 -4.89 -19.76 4.90
C SER A 217 -4.52 -19.03 6.18
N ILE A 218 -3.87 -17.87 6.05
CA ILE A 218 -3.53 -17.00 7.17
C ILE A 218 -4.81 -16.59 7.93
N SER A 219 -5.94 -16.50 7.21
CA SER A 219 -7.26 -16.26 7.81
C SER A 219 -7.80 -17.43 8.63
N ALA A 220 -7.25 -18.64 8.52
CA ALA A 220 -7.64 -19.78 9.34
C ALA A 220 -6.82 -19.89 10.63
N SER A 221 -5.69 -19.18 10.77
CA SER A 221 -4.85 -19.27 11.97
C SER A 221 -5.35 -18.44 13.15
N THR A 222 -6.21 -17.42 12.96
CA THR A 222 -6.86 -16.72 14.10
C THR A 222 -8.16 -16.00 13.72
N VAL A 223 -9.28 -16.39 14.35
CA VAL A 223 -10.51 -15.57 14.43
C VAL A 223 -11.08 -15.65 15.86
N GLY A 224 -10.22 -15.39 16.85
CA GLY A 224 -10.62 -15.18 18.24
C GLY A 224 -10.61 -13.69 18.59
N ASP A 225 -11.23 -13.34 19.73
CA ASP A 225 -11.16 -12.00 20.31
C ASP A 225 -10.01 -11.87 21.32
N GLU A 226 -8.85 -12.45 20.98
CA GLU A 226 -7.70 -12.48 21.88
C GLU A 226 -7.16 -11.06 22.12
N PRO A 227 -6.77 -10.73 23.37
CA PRO A 227 -6.20 -9.42 23.67
C PRO A 227 -4.88 -9.24 22.92
N LEU A 228 -4.67 -8.04 22.37
CA LEU A 228 -3.41 -7.67 21.71
C LEU A 228 -2.26 -7.70 22.72
N ASN A 229 -1.06 -8.07 22.27
CA ASN A 229 0.10 -8.06 23.15
C ASN A 229 0.44 -6.61 23.59
N PRO A 230 0.48 -6.30 24.90
CA PRO A 230 0.81 -4.97 25.40
C PRO A 230 2.20 -4.46 24.98
N ALA A 231 3.13 -5.36 24.68
CA ALA A 231 4.47 -5.00 24.21
C ALA A 231 4.49 -4.56 22.74
N HIS A 232 3.46 -4.90 21.96
CA HIS A 232 3.41 -4.59 20.53
C HIS A 232 2.63 -3.30 20.29
N ARG A 233 3.30 -2.37 19.60
CA ARG A 233 2.72 -1.13 19.13
C ARG A 233 2.67 -1.11 17.61
N THR A 234 1.63 -0.49 17.07
CA THR A 234 1.36 -0.40 15.63
C THR A 234 1.35 1.06 15.18
N ALA A 235 2.16 1.39 14.17
CA ALA A 235 2.13 2.68 13.53
C ALA A 235 1.10 2.70 12.40
N LEU A 236 0.07 3.54 12.52
CA LEU A 236 -0.89 3.84 11.46
C LEU A 236 -0.37 5.04 10.67
N ILE A 237 0.22 4.81 9.51
CA ILE A 237 0.78 5.89 8.68
C ILE A 237 -0.17 6.27 7.56
N MET A 238 -0.33 7.57 7.34
CA MET A 238 -1.18 8.15 6.28
C MET A 238 -0.38 9.16 5.46
N PRO A 239 0.24 8.76 4.34
CA PRO A 239 0.92 9.67 3.43
C PRO A 239 -0.09 10.54 2.64
N ILE A 240 0.09 11.86 2.67
CA ILE A 240 -0.78 12.83 1.99
C ILE A 240 0.05 13.76 1.09
N CYS A 241 -0.52 14.23 -0.02
CA CYS A 241 0.15 15.17 -0.92
C CYS A 241 -0.87 16.00 -1.72
N ASN A 242 -1.13 17.24 -1.28
CA ASN A 242 -2.11 18.16 -1.85
C ASN A 242 -3.51 17.54 -2.00
N GLU A 243 -3.93 16.76 -1.00
CA GLU A 243 -5.26 16.15 -0.95
C GLU A 243 -6.30 17.15 -0.40
N ASP A 244 -7.58 16.80 -0.55
CA ASP A 244 -8.68 17.50 0.13
C ASP A 244 -8.56 17.29 1.65
N VAL A 245 -8.19 18.35 2.36
CA VAL A 245 -7.90 18.32 3.80
C VAL A 245 -9.13 17.86 4.59
N ASP A 246 -10.31 18.39 4.28
CA ASP A 246 -11.52 18.09 5.03
C ASP A 246 -11.88 16.61 4.91
N ARG A 247 -11.81 16.06 3.68
CA ARG A 247 -12.09 14.64 3.43
C ARG A 247 -11.11 13.72 4.15
N VAL A 248 -9.81 14.01 4.06
CA VAL A 248 -8.76 13.17 4.64
C VAL A 248 -8.86 13.13 6.17
N PHE A 249 -8.98 14.30 6.80
CA PHE A 249 -9.05 14.40 8.26
C PHE A 249 -10.38 13.85 8.80
N ALA A 250 -11.49 13.99 8.07
CA ALA A 250 -12.76 13.34 8.44
C ALA A 250 -12.67 11.81 8.39
N GLY A 251 -12.04 11.25 7.34
CA GLY A 251 -11.82 9.80 7.23
C GLY A 251 -10.88 9.26 8.32
N LEU A 252 -9.85 10.02 8.65
CA LEU A 252 -8.93 9.70 9.74
C LEU A 252 -9.63 9.76 11.11
N ARG A 253 -10.46 10.79 11.34
CA ARG A 253 -11.27 10.92 12.56
C ARG A 253 -12.18 9.71 12.75
N ALA A 254 -12.93 9.33 11.72
CA ALA A 254 -13.82 8.16 11.76
C ALA A 254 -13.05 6.86 12.05
N THR A 255 -11.87 6.69 11.45
CA THR A 255 -10.99 5.55 11.70
C THR A 255 -10.53 5.53 13.17
N TRP A 256 -10.10 6.68 13.70
CA TRP A 256 -9.58 6.80 15.06
C TRP A 256 -10.65 6.65 16.14
N GLU A 257 -11.84 7.25 15.94
CA GLU A 257 -13.00 7.04 16.82
C GLU A 257 -13.40 5.56 16.87
N SER A 258 -13.36 4.87 15.72
CA SER A 258 -13.61 3.43 15.66
C SER A 258 -12.54 2.61 16.41
N VAL A 259 -11.27 3.02 16.37
CA VAL A 259 -10.20 2.40 17.18
C VAL A 259 -10.39 2.66 18.67
N LYS A 260 -10.80 3.87 19.06
CA LYS A 260 -11.12 4.17 20.47
C LYS A 260 -12.29 3.32 20.97
N ALA A 261 -13.30 3.11 20.15
CA ALA A 261 -14.46 2.29 20.47
C ALA A 261 -14.11 0.81 20.75
N THR A 262 -13.01 0.28 20.19
CA THR A 262 -12.56 -1.10 20.50
C THR A 262 -11.81 -1.22 21.82
N GLY A 263 -11.43 -0.11 22.47
CA GLY A 263 -10.59 -0.11 23.67
C GLY A 263 -9.10 -0.36 23.41
N ASN A 264 -8.69 -0.59 22.17
CA ASN A 264 -7.30 -0.93 21.81
C ASN A 264 -6.44 0.30 21.47
N ALA A 265 -6.90 1.53 21.72
CA ALA A 265 -6.22 2.75 21.30
C ALA A 265 -4.78 2.88 21.79
N ALA A 266 -4.42 2.30 22.93
CA ALA A 266 -3.04 2.32 23.46
C ALA A 266 -2.01 1.60 22.55
N HIS A 267 -2.48 0.68 21.69
CA HIS A 267 -1.63 -0.07 20.76
C HIS A 267 -1.37 0.65 19.44
N PHE A 268 -2.08 1.75 19.16
CA PHE A 268 -2.02 2.44 17.86
C PHE A 268 -1.55 3.88 18.02
N ASP A 269 -0.57 4.26 17.21
CA ASP A 269 -0.18 5.66 17.02
C ASP A 269 -0.36 6.04 15.55
N VAL A 270 -0.90 7.22 15.31
CA VAL A 270 -1.24 7.75 13.99
C VAL A 270 -0.17 8.72 13.52
N TYR A 271 0.26 8.58 12.26
CA TYR A 271 1.27 9.43 11.65
C TYR A 271 0.77 9.97 10.30
N ILE A 272 0.47 11.26 10.28
CA ILE A 272 0.11 12.00 9.06
C ILE A 272 1.41 12.49 8.41
N LEU A 273 1.74 11.93 7.24
CA LEU A 273 3.01 12.17 6.55
C LEU A 273 2.76 13.02 5.29
N SER A 274 2.90 14.34 5.43
CA SER A 274 2.66 15.29 4.34
C SER A 274 3.87 15.52 3.43
N ASP A 275 3.63 15.40 2.12
CA ASP A 275 4.50 15.83 1.02
C ASP A 275 3.92 17.04 0.27
N SER A 276 2.88 17.67 0.83
CA SER A 276 2.20 18.83 0.26
C SER A 276 3.15 20.02 0.10
N TYR A 277 2.92 20.79 -0.96
CA TYR A 277 3.77 21.91 -1.33
C TYR A 277 3.00 23.20 -1.60
N ASN A 278 1.67 23.11 -1.74
CA ASN A 278 0.84 24.31 -1.78
C ASN A 278 0.82 24.92 -0.37
N PRO A 279 1.26 26.18 -0.19
CA PRO A 279 1.28 26.85 1.12
C PRO A 279 -0.07 26.84 1.82
N ASP A 280 -1.17 27.08 1.08
CA ASP A 280 -2.52 27.15 1.64
C ASP A 280 -2.95 25.79 2.20
N ILE A 281 -2.70 24.72 1.44
CA ILE A 281 -2.98 23.34 1.87
C ILE A 281 -2.12 22.98 3.08
N CYS A 282 -0.84 23.38 3.10
CA CYS A 282 0.03 23.08 4.23
C CYS A 282 -0.46 23.72 5.54
N VAL A 283 -0.96 24.95 5.48
CA VAL A 283 -1.53 25.64 6.65
C VAL A 283 -2.85 24.99 7.04
N ALA A 284 -3.70 24.64 6.07
CA ALA A 284 -4.96 23.94 6.32
C ALA A 284 -4.73 22.57 6.98
N GLU A 285 -3.74 21.78 6.54
CA GLU A 285 -3.38 20.51 7.16
C GLU A 285 -2.95 20.66 8.63
N GLN A 286 -2.13 21.67 8.94
CA GLN A 286 -1.69 21.92 10.31
C GLN A 286 -2.86 22.31 11.21
N LYS A 287 -3.75 23.17 10.70
CA LYS A 287 -4.99 23.55 11.39
C LYS A 287 -5.88 22.33 11.64
N ALA A 288 -6.17 21.55 10.60
CA ALA A 288 -7.03 20.37 10.70
C ALA A 288 -6.45 19.31 11.65
N TRP A 289 -5.13 19.18 11.72
CA TRP A 289 -4.47 18.31 12.68
C TRP A 289 -4.64 18.77 14.13
N MET A 290 -4.50 20.07 14.40
CA MET A 290 -4.73 20.62 15.74
C MET A 290 -6.18 20.44 16.18
N GLU A 291 -7.13 20.73 15.29
CA GLU A 291 -8.57 20.53 15.53
C GLU A 291 -8.88 19.06 15.78
N LEU A 292 -8.33 18.15 14.97
CA LEU A 292 -8.49 16.70 15.15
C LEU A 292 -8.00 16.25 16.53
N ILE A 293 -6.80 16.65 16.95
CA ILE A 293 -6.25 16.30 18.27
C ILE A 293 -7.20 16.74 19.38
N ALA A 294 -7.69 17.98 19.31
CA ALA A 294 -8.58 18.55 20.32
C ALA A 294 -9.92 17.81 20.38
N GLU A 295 -10.54 17.54 19.23
CA GLU A 295 -11.82 16.84 19.13
C GLU A 295 -11.74 15.41 19.68
N VAL A 296 -10.69 14.67 19.28
CA VAL A 296 -10.60 13.25 19.61
C VAL A 296 -9.77 12.99 20.87
N GLN A 297 -9.24 14.00 21.56
CA GLN A 297 -8.28 13.82 22.67
C GLN A 297 -7.15 12.87 22.25
N GLY A 298 -6.52 13.18 21.12
CA GLY A 298 -5.48 12.36 20.47
C GLY A 298 -4.04 12.74 20.85
N GLU A 299 -3.87 13.52 21.92
CA GLU A 299 -2.56 14.02 22.33
C GLU A 299 -1.59 12.86 22.64
N GLY A 300 -0.37 12.96 22.13
CA GLY A 300 0.65 11.93 22.28
C GLY A 300 0.45 10.66 21.43
N GLN A 301 -0.61 10.58 20.61
CA GLN A 301 -0.86 9.45 19.72
C GLN A 301 -1.04 9.84 18.25
N ILE A 302 -1.49 11.07 17.96
CA ILE A 302 -1.68 11.55 16.58
C ILE A 302 -0.61 12.58 16.23
N PHE A 303 0.25 12.23 15.29
CA PHE A 303 1.42 13.00 14.91
C PHE A 303 1.31 13.53 13.48
N TYR A 304 1.82 14.74 13.24
CA TYR A 304 1.87 15.36 11.91
C TYR A 304 3.30 15.70 11.52
N ARG A 305 3.67 15.42 10.27
CA ARG A 305 4.95 15.85 9.70
C ARG A 305 4.84 16.19 8.25
N ARG A 306 5.33 17.38 7.91
CA ARG A 306 5.63 17.80 6.54
C ARG A 306 7.12 17.68 6.22
N ARG A 307 7.47 17.05 5.10
CA ARG A 307 8.87 17.02 4.62
C ARG A 307 9.20 18.28 3.82
N ARG A 308 10.35 18.92 4.12
CA ARG A 308 10.89 20.02 3.30
C ARG A 308 11.49 19.53 1.98
N ARG A 309 12.22 18.40 2.01
CA ARG A 309 12.87 17.81 0.82
C ARG A 309 12.09 16.58 0.36
N ARG A 310 11.48 16.68 -0.82
CA ARG A 310 10.63 15.64 -1.41
C ARG A 310 11.45 14.73 -2.32
N VAL A 311 12.04 13.69 -1.75
CA VAL A 311 12.76 12.66 -2.51
C VAL A 311 11.89 11.40 -2.57
N LYS A 312 11.78 10.78 -3.75
CA LYS A 312 11.04 9.53 -3.99
C LYS A 312 9.54 9.55 -3.64
N ARG A 313 8.89 10.73 -3.54
CA ARG A 313 7.43 10.89 -3.28
C ARG A 313 6.97 10.01 -2.09
N LYS A 314 5.83 9.30 -2.24
CA LYS A 314 5.21 8.40 -1.24
C LYS A 314 6.19 7.38 -0.67
N SER A 315 6.93 6.64 -1.52
CA SER A 315 7.87 5.62 -1.04
C SER A 315 9.02 6.21 -0.25
N GLY A 316 9.53 7.38 -0.66
CA GLY A 316 10.53 8.11 0.13
C GLY A 316 10.00 8.65 1.45
N ASN A 317 8.71 9.00 1.53
CA ASN A 317 8.08 9.50 2.74
C ASN A 317 8.01 8.40 3.81
N ILE A 318 7.58 7.21 3.36
CA ILE A 318 7.52 6.00 4.16
C ILE A 318 8.93 5.54 4.56
N ASP A 319 9.90 5.52 3.64
CA ASP A 319 11.31 5.19 3.95
C ASP A 319 11.90 6.10 5.03
N ASP A 320 11.69 7.42 4.92
CA ASP A 320 12.18 8.36 5.95
C ASP A 320 11.45 8.19 7.30
N PHE A 321 10.18 7.80 7.30
CA PHE A 321 9.47 7.42 8.53
C PHE A 321 10.07 6.16 9.15
N CYS A 322 10.20 5.08 8.38
CA CYS A 322 10.72 3.81 8.88
C CYS A 322 12.15 3.93 9.40
N ARG A 323 12.99 4.77 8.76
CA ARG A 323 14.36 5.07 9.23
C ARG A 323 14.42 5.80 10.55
N ARG A 324 13.43 6.64 10.89
CA ARG A 324 13.47 7.54 12.05
C ARG A 324 12.61 7.09 13.23
N TRP A 325 11.48 6.45 12.98
CA TRP A 325 10.56 5.98 14.03
C TRP A 325 10.15 4.52 13.86
N GLY A 326 10.39 3.90 12.70
CA GLY A 326 9.95 2.52 12.44
C GLY A 326 10.43 1.51 13.46
N SER A 327 11.65 1.68 14.02
CA SER A 327 12.17 0.79 15.07
C SER A 327 11.45 0.84 16.43
N GLN A 328 10.51 1.78 16.61
CA GLN A 328 9.71 1.93 17.82
C GLN A 328 8.40 1.13 17.75
N TYR A 329 8.07 0.56 16.60
CA TYR A 329 6.82 -0.17 16.35
C TYR A 329 7.10 -1.58 15.87
N SER A 330 6.28 -2.52 16.31
CA SER A 330 6.32 -3.91 15.83
C SER A 330 5.67 -4.03 14.46
N TYR A 331 4.58 -3.29 14.25
CA TYR A 331 3.76 -3.35 13.05
C TYR A 331 3.52 -1.96 12.46
N MET A 332 3.25 -1.91 11.16
CA MET A 332 2.93 -0.69 10.45
C MET A 332 1.77 -0.94 9.50
N VAL A 333 0.74 -0.11 9.57
CA VAL A 333 -0.38 -0.09 8.64
C VAL A 333 -0.27 1.16 7.79
N VAL A 334 -0.23 1.00 6.47
CA VAL A 334 -0.20 2.11 5.52
C VAL A 334 -1.61 2.36 5.02
N LEU A 335 -2.17 3.51 5.38
CA LEU A 335 -3.45 4.00 4.86
C LEU A 335 -3.22 5.01 3.75
N ASP A 336 -3.96 4.86 2.65
CA ASP A 336 -4.04 5.90 1.63
C ASP A 336 -4.99 7.00 2.10
N ALA A 337 -4.82 8.22 1.57
CA ALA A 337 -5.56 9.40 2.01
C ALA A 337 -7.08 9.30 1.78
N ASP A 338 -7.51 8.43 0.86
CA ASP A 338 -8.90 8.14 0.54
C ASP A 338 -9.47 6.92 1.27
N SER A 339 -8.66 6.25 2.09
CA SER A 339 -9.00 5.00 2.74
C SER A 339 -9.48 5.21 4.18
N VAL A 340 -10.58 4.54 4.53
CA VAL A 340 -11.14 4.51 5.89
C VAL A 340 -11.22 3.06 6.34
N MET A 341 -10.80 2.78 7.57
CA MET A 341 -10.83 1.43 8.15
C MET A 341 -11.50 1.43 9.51
N THR A 342 -12.24 0.37 9.81
CA THR A 342 -12.80 0.15 11.16
C THR A 342 -11.72 -0.30 12.13
N GLY A 343 -11.82 0.09 13.40
CA GLY A 343 -10.92 -0.36 14.46
C GLY A 343 -10.87 -1.87 14.66
N GLU A 344 -11.98 -2.57 14.44
CA GLU A 344 -12.04 -4.05 14.47
C GLU A 344 -11.17 -4.67 13.38
N CYS A 345 -11.22 -4.12 12.16
CA CYS A 345 -10.38 -4.58 11.05
C CYS A 345 -8.89 -4.33 11.34
N LEU A 346 -8.53 -3.16 11.87
CA LEU A 346 -7.15 -2.87 12.27
C LEU A 346 -6.67 -3.82 13.37
N SER A 347 -7.47 -4.04 14.41
CA SER A 347 -7.15 -4.97 15.49
C SER A 347 -7.01 -6.40 14.97
N SER A 348 -7.89 -6.82 14.05
CA SER A 348 -7.82 -8.13 13.41
C SER A 348 -6.56 -8.30 12.57
N LEU A 349 -6.12 -7.27 11.83
CA LEU A 349 -4.86 -7.31 11.08
C LEU A 349 -3.66 -7.49 12.01
N VAL A 350 -3.64 -6.80 13.16
CA VAL A 350 -2.58 -6.96 14.16
C VAL A 350 -2.60 -8.37 14.74
N ARG A 351 -3.76 -8.90 15.12
CA ARG A 351 -3.91 -10.29 15.60
C ARG A 351 -3.42 -11.31 14.58
N LEU A 352 -3.68 -11.09 13.30
CA LEU A 352 -3.18 -11.95 12.23
C LEU A 352 -1.66 -11.88 12.10
N MET A 353 -1.06 -10.69 12.26
CA MET A 353 0.40 -10.54 12.28
C MET A 353 1.03 -11.19 13.52
N GLU A 354 0.39 -11.11 14.69
CA GLU A 354 0.85 -11.77 15.92
C GLU A 354 0.79 -13.29 15.82
N ALA A 355 -0.30 -13.82 15.26
CA ALA A 355 -0.47 -15.25 15.02
C ALA A 355 0.47 -15.80 13.94
N ASN A 356 0.99 -14.95 13.06
CA ASN A 356 1.88 -15.34 11.97
C ASN A 356 3.14 -14.45 11.97
N PRO A 357 4.08 -14.62 12.92
CA PRO A 357 5.28 -13.77 13.03
C PRO A 357 6.18 -13.74 11.78
N ASN A 358 6.04 -14.75 10.93
CA ASN A 358 6.79 -14.88 9.67
C ASN A 358 6.12 -14.15 8.49
N ALA A 359 4.92 -13.60 8.67
CA ALA A 359 4.24 -12.81 7.65
C ALA A 359 4.89 -11.43 7.53
N GLY A 360 5.45 -11.13 6.35
CA GLY A 360 6.06 -9.82 6.09
C GLY A 360 5.02 -8.73 5.80
N ILE A 361 3.93 -9.08 5.11
CA ILE A 361 2.85 -8.16 4.71
C ILE A 361 1.53 -8.93 4.77
N ILE A 362 0.51 -8.30 5.36
CA ILE A 362 -0.89 -8.74 5.26
C ILE A 362 -1.67 -7.64 4.57
N GLN A 363 -2.49 -7.99 3.57
CA GLN A 363 -3.30 -7.06 2.81
C GLN A 363 -4.77 -7.37 2.98
N SER A 364 -5.58 -6.34 3.23
CA SER A 364 -7.03 -6.43 3.15
C SER A 364 -7.49 -6.22 1.69
N SER A 365 -8.63 -6.79 1.34
CA SER A 365 -9.26 -6.52 0.04
C SER A 365 -10.00 -5.17 0.12
N PRO A 366 -9.61 -4.16 -0.68
CA PRO A 366 -10.27 -2.86 -0.64
C PRO A 366 -11.71 -2.98 -1.15
N ARG A 367 -12.63 -2.28 -0.49
CA ARG A 367 -14.02 -2.18 -0.93
C ARG A 367 -14.29 -0.76 -1.40
N ALA A 368 -14.54 -0.60 -2.69
CA ALA A 368 -14.95 0.68 -3.25
C ALA A 368 -16.32 1.09 -2.68
N SER A 369 -16.44 2.33 -2.23
CA SER A 369 -17.66 2.92 -1.68
C SER A 369 -17.83 4.35 -2.21
N GLY A 370 -19.06 4.89 -2.14
CA GLY A 370 -19.33 6.31 -2.43
C GLY A 370 -19.23 6.72 -3.90
N MET A 371 -19.67 5.88 -4.83
CA MET A 371 -19.80 6.26 -6.25
C MET A 371 -21.27 6.26 -6.67
N ASP A 372 -21.73 7.37 -7.23
CA ASP A 372 -23.16 7.61 -7.47
C ASP A 372 -23.65 7.26 -8.88
N THR A 373 -22.74 6.94 -9.81
CA THR A 373 -23.13 6.60 -11.19
C THR A 373 -23.62 5.15 -11.31
N LEU A 374 -24.59 4.89 -12.18
CA LEU A 374 -25.14 3.55 -12.41
C LEU A 374 -24.05 2.55 -12.81
N TYR A 375 -23.16 2.95 -13.73
CA TYR A 375 -22.00 2.14 -14.12
C TYR A 375 -21.11 1.81 -12.92
N ALA A 376 -20.79 2.79 -12.07
CA ALA A 376 -19.97 2.58 -10.89
C ALA A 376 -20.64 1.69 -9.85
N ARG A 377 -21.95 1.82 -9.63
CA ARG A 377 -22.72 0.93 -8.72
C ARG A 377 -22.78 -0.50 -9.26
N CYS A 378 -22.95 -0.69 -10.56
CA CYS A 378 -22.85 -2.01 -11.20
C CYS A 378 -21.46 -2.62 -11.01
N GLN A 379 -20.40 -1.84 -11.20
CA GLN A 379 -19.02 -2.30 -11.01
C GLN A 379 -18.72 -2.59 -9.53
N GLN A 380 -19.24 -1.81 -8.58
CA GLN A 380 -19.16 -2.08 -7.14
C GLN A 380 -19.86 -3.39 -6.78
N PHE A 381 -21.07 -3.62 -7.31
CA PHE A 381 -21.80 -4.87 -7.10
C PHE A 381 -21.01 -6.06 -7.65
N ALA A 382 -20.55 -5.97 -8.90
CA ALA A 382 -19.73 -7.02 -9.52
C ALA A 382 -18.47 -7.31 -8.69
N THR A 383 -17.77 -6.26 -8.23
CA THR A 383 -16.56 -6.42 -7.40
C THR A 383 -16.89 -7.05 -6.05
N ARG A 384 -18.04 -6.73 -5.45
CA ARG A 384 -18.48 -7.29 -4.17
C ARG A 384 -18.87 -8.77 -4.27
N VAL A 385 -19.44 -9.20 -5.40
CA VAL A 385 -19.85 -10.59 -5.64
C VAL A 385 -18.68 -11.45 -6.12
N TYR A 386 -17.95 -11.00 -7.15
CA TYR A 386 -16.86 -11.77 -7.75
C TYR A 386 -15.54 -11.64 -6.97
N GLY A 387 -15.31 -10.52 -6.27
CA GLY A 387 -14.06 -10.25 -5.56
C GLY A 387 -13.68 -11.35 -4.57
N PRO A 388 -14.54 -11.69 -3.59
CA PRO A 388 -14.23 -12.75 -2.62
C PRO A 388 -13.90 -14.10 -3.27
N LEU A 389 -14.61 -14.43 -4.36
CA LEU A 389 -14.41 -15.66 -5.11
C LEU A 389 -13.01 -15.72 -5.74
N PHE A 390 -12.63 -14.69 -6.49
CA PHE A 390 -11.32 -14.64 -7.13
C PHE A 390 -10.19 -14.46 -6.11
N THR A 391 -10.39 -13.69 -5.04
CA THR A 391 -9.41 -13.53 -3.95
C THR A 391 -9.14 -14.85 -3.24
N ALA A 392 -10.19 -15.63 -2.90
CA ALA A 392 -10.02 -16.95 -2.30
C ALA A 392 -9.27 -17.90 -3.25
N GLY A 393 -9.65 -17.93 -4.53
CA GLY A 393 -8.98 -18.75 -5.53
C GLY A 393 -7.50 -18.40 -5.70
N LEU A 394 -7.17 -17.11 -5.79
CA LEU A 394 -5.78 -16.65 -5.87
C LEU A 394 -5.01 -17.02 -4.60
N HIS A 395 -5.61 -16.84 -3.42
CA HIS A 395 -5.03 -17.25 -2.15
C HIS A 395 -4.79 -18.76 -2.10
N PHE A 396 -5.68 -19.60 -2.65
CA PHE A 396 -5.47 -21.04 -2.72
C PHE A 396 -4.22 -21.40 -3.53
N TRP A 397 -4.07 -20.80 -4.72
CA TRP A 397 -2.97 -21.11 -5.63
C TRP A 397 -1.63 -20.53 -5.16
N GLN A 398 -1.65 -19.34 -4.57
CA GLN A 398 -0.44 -18.60 -4.17
C GLN A 398 -0.04 -18.85 -2.70
N LEU A 399 -0.98 -19.31 -1.87
CA LEU A 399 -0.86 -19.54 -0.42
C LEU A 399 -0.41 -18.33 0.40
N GLY A 400 0.83 -17.88 0.23
CA GLY A 400 1.32 -16.64 0.84
C GLY A 400 2.51 -16.01 0.13
N GLU A 401 2.79 -16.40 -1.11
CA GLU A 401 3.35 -15.42 -2.05
C GLU A 401 2.18 -14.54 -2.52
N SER A 402 1.72 -13.64 -1.64
CA SER A 402 0.52 -12.83 -1.90
C SER A 402 0.75 -11.87 -3.06
N HIS A 403 -0.30 -11.67 -3.86
CA HIS A 403 -0.33 -10.60 -4.84
C HIS A 403 -0.30 -9.24 -4.13
N TYR A 404 0.75 -8.44 -4.36
CA TYR A 404 0.80 -7.07 -3.88
C TYR A 404 -0.06 -6.17 -4.77
N TRP A 405 -1.17 -5.66 -4.24
CA TRP A 405 -2.15 -4.89 -5.02
C TRP A 405 -1.85 -3.40 -5.17
N ALA A 406 -0.77 -2.88 -4.56
CA ALA A 406 -0.54 -1.43 -4.64
C ALA A 406 0.05 -1.01 -5.99
N THR A 407 -0.47 0.09 -6.51
CA THR A 407 -0.04 0.73 -7.76
C THR A 407 1.38 1.29 -7.71
N THR A 408 1.97 1.39 -6.51
CA THR A 408 3.36 1.77 -6.30
C THR A 408 4.10 0.61 -5.62
N PRO A 409 5.10 0.00 -6.28
CA PRO A 409 6.00 -0.92 -5.62
C PRO A 409 6.71 -0.15 -4.50
N LEU A 410 6.50 -0.55 -3.25
CA LEU A 410 7.39 -0.15 -2.16
C LEU A 410 8.71 -0.90 -2.38
N SER A 411 9.59 -0.34 -3.21
CA SER A 411 10.97 -0.80 -3.28
C SER A 411 11.64 -0.38 -1.96
N ALA A 412 11.75 -1.33 -1.04
CA ALA A 412 12.58 -1.20 0.15
C ALA A 412 14.06 -1.13 -0.24
#